data_AF-A0AAD6QDJ6-F1
#
_entry.id   AF-A0AAD6QDJ6-F1
#
_cell.length_a   1.000
_cell.length_b   1.000
_cell.length_c   1.000
_cell.angle_alpha   90.00
_cell.angle_beta   90.00
_cell.angle_gamma   90.00
#
_symmetry.space_group_name_H-M   'P 1'
#
loop_
_entity.id
_entity.type
_entity.pdbx_description
1 polymer ?
#
loop_
_entity_poly.entity_id
_entity_poly.type
_entity_poly.pdbx_seq_one_letter_code
_entity_poly.pdbx_strand_id
1 'polypeptide(L)'
;MDQLMIAMLKQSREKIAREKAKELSLDLKSITQLYNEYAVPFELWEICLEMLYFASYSGDADSSIVRETWARLIDQALSRGGVVEACSVLKRVGSYMYPGDGALLPLDTLCLHLEKAALERLESGVETVGDEDIARALLAACKGAIEPVLNTYDQLLSNGAILPSPNLRLRLLRSVLVVIREWAMSVFGTEDGYKCSWRFINIRRIILSGTNCSHQPRDS
;
A
#
# COMPACT_ATOMS: atom_id res chain seq x y z
N MET A 1 23.98 -25.51 6.34
CA MET A 1 24.04 -24.40 7.32
C MET A 1 23.22 -24.86 8.52
N ASP A 2 23.89 -25.25 9.60
CA ASP A 2 23.30 -26.06 10.68
C ASP A 2 22.33 -25.27 11.57
N GLN A 3 21.30 -25.94 12.10
CA GLN A 3 20.35 -25.35 13.05
C GLN A 3 21.02 -24.73 14.28
N LEU A 4 22.17 -25.27 14.72
CA LEU A 4 22.99 -24.71 15.79
C LEU A 4 23.50 -23.31 15.44
N MET A 5 23.91 -23.07 14.20
CA MET A 5 24.39 -21.76 13.75
C MET A 5 23.25 -20.73 13.72
N ILE A 6 22.05 -21.13 13.29
CA ILE A 6 20.85 -20.27 13.31
C ILE A 6 20.48 -19.91 14.76
N ALA A 7 20.49 -20.88 15.68
CA ALA A 7 20.18 -20.65 17.08
C ALA A 7 21.20 -19.72 17.76
N MET A 8 22.50 -19.91 17.51
CA MET A 8 23.55 -19.04 18.04
C MET A 8 23.45 -17.61 17.50
N LEU A 9 23.14 -17.43 16.20
CA LEU A 9 22.92 -16.12 15.60
C LEU A 9 21.68 -15.41 16.16
N LYS A 10 20.60 -16.15 16.45
CA LYS A 10 19.43 -15.58 17.13
C LYS A 10 19.78 -15.12 18.54
N GLN A 11 20.46 -15.97 19.31
CA GLN A 11 20.83 -15.65 20.69
C GLN A 11 21.78 -14.45 20.77
N SER A 12 22.73 -14.33 19.84
CA SER A 12 23.62 -13.17 19.78
C SER A 12 22.86 -11.89 19.42
N ARG A 13 21.97 -11.92 18.42
CA ARG A 13 21.09 -10.77 18.09
C ARG A 13 20.23 -10.34 19.28
N GLU A 14 19.63 -11.28 20.01
CA GLU A 14 18.82 -10.97 21.20
C GLU A 14 19.62 -10.31 22.32
N LYS A 15 20.87 -10.72 22.51
CA LYS A 15 21.77 -10.10 23.50
C LYS A 15 22.09 -8.66 23.10
N ILE A 16 22.46 -8.43 21.83
CA ILE A 16 22.75 -7.10 21.30
C ILE A 16 21.51 -6.20 21.39
N ALA A 17 20.32 -6.71 21.07
CA ALA A 17 19.07 -5.97 21.19
C ALA A 17 18.80 -5.52 22.63
N ARG A 18 19.04 -6.38 23.62
CA ARG A 18 18.89 -6.04 25.04
C ARG A 18 19.89 -4.99 25.51
N GLU A 19 21.13 -5.06 25.03
CA GLU A 19 22.16 -4.06 25.35
C GLU A 19 21.80 -2.71 24.73
N LYS A 20 21.39 -2.68 23.46
CA LYS A 20 20.92 -1.47 22.77
C LYS A 20 19.67 -0.88 23.40
N ALA A 21 18.72 -1.70 23.84
CA ALA A 21 17.54 -1.22 24.57
C ALA A 21 17.90 -0.57 25.92
N LYS A 22 18.89 -1.12 26.64
CA LYS A 22 19.42 -0.49 27.86
C LYS A 22 20.09 0.84 27.55
N GLU A 23 20.89 0.90 26.49
CA GLU A 23 21.54 2.15 26.05
C GLU A 23 20.51 3.26 25.80
N LEU A 24 19.42 2.95 25.10
CA LEU A 24 18.32 3.89 24.83
C LEU A 24 17.62 4.39 26.09
N SER A 25 17.58 3.59 27.16
CA SER A 25 16.95 3.98 28.42
C SER A 25 17.80 4.96 29.25
N LEU A 26 19.10 5.07 28.95
CA LEU A 26 20.05 5.85 29.72
C LEU A 26 20.36 7.21 29.09
N ASP A 27 20.35 7.29 27.76
CA ASP A 27 20.82 8.46 27.02
C ASP A 27 19.96 8.74 25.78
N LEU A 28 19.58 10.01 25.60
CA LEU A 28 18.81 10.45 24.44
C LEU A 28 19.71 10.48 23.21
N LYS A 29 19.30 9.78 22.17
CA LYS A 29 20.02 9.71 20.89
C LYS A 29 19.42 10.70 19.90
N SER A 30 20.27 11.20 18.99
CA SER A 30 19.80 11.96 17.84
C SER A 30 19.00 11.07 16.87
N ILE A 31 18.15 11.67 16.04
CA ILE A 31 17.34 10.94 15.04
C ILE A 31 18.23 10.17 14.07
N THR A 32 19.36 10.75 13.65
CA THR A 32 20.33 10.08 12.79
C THR A 32 20.94 8.84 13.46
N GLN A 33 21.21 8.89 14.76
CA GLN A 33 21.70 7.72 15.52
C GLN A 33 20.60 6.67 15.67
N LEU A 34 19.38 7.08 16.04
CA LEU A 34 18.22 6.17 16.15
C LEU A 34 17.96 5.44 14.83
N TYR A 35 18.05 6.13 13.70
CA TYR A 35 17.85 5.53 12.38
C TYR A 35 18.96 4.52 12.03
N ASN A 36 20.23 4.95 12.09
CA ASN A 36 21.35 4.16 11.57
C ASN A 36 21.85 3.05 12.51
N GLU A 37 21.80 3.27 13.83
CA GLU A 37 22.36 2.33 14.80
C GLU A 37 21.31 1.39 15.41
N TYR A 38 20.02 1.75 15.29
CA TYR A 38 18.93 1.00 15.92
C TYR A 38 17.90 0.54 14.88
N ALA A 39 17.16 1.45 14.27
CA ALA A 39 15.99 1.04 13.49
C ALA A 39 16.35 0.24 12.23
N VAL A 40 17.36 0.65 11.46
CA VAL A 40 17.79 -0.12 10.27
C VAL A 40 18.42 -1.48 10.65
N PRO A 41 19.38 -1.58 11.59
CA PRO A 41 19.97 -2.87 11.98
C PRO A 41 18.99 -3.87 12.60
N PHE A 42 17.94 -3.37 13.27
CA PHE A 42 16.90 -4.21 13.86
C PHE A 42 15.66 -4.36 12.96
N GLU A 43 15.71 -3.85 11.72
CA GLU A 43 14.64 -3.99 10.72
C GLU A 43 13.29 -3.45 11.25
N LEU A 44 13.35 -2.36 12.03
CA LEU A 44 12.20 -1.68 12.62
C LEU A 44 11.60 -0.69 11.61
N TRP A 45 11.14 -1.20 10.46
CA TRP A 45 10.76 -0.36 9.32
C TRP A 45 9.62 0.62 9.59
N GLU A 46 8.66 0.28 10.47
CA GLU A 46 7.61 1.22 10.90
C GLU A 46 8.23 2.45 11.57
N ILE A 47 9.21 2.23 12.46
CA ILE A 47 9.93 3.30 13.16
C ILE A 47 10.86 4.06 12.20
N CYS A 48 11.51 3.37 11.26
CA CYS A 48 12.28 4.02 10.19
C CYS A 48 11.42 5.00 9.41
N LEU A 49 10.21 4.59 9.00
CA LEU A 49 9.29 5.47 8.30
C LEU A 49 8.92 6.67 9.19
N GLU A 50 8.52 6.47 10.45
CA GLU A 50 8.18 7.57 11.35
C GLU A 50 9.31 8.61 11.48
N MET A 51 10.56 8.15 11.63
CA MET A 51 11.73 9.03 11.68
C MET A 51 11.98 9.75 10.36
N LEU A 52 11.82 9.07 9.22
CA LEU A 52 11.93 9.68 7.90
C LEU A 52 10.85 10.75 7.71
N TYR A 53 9.59 10.50 8.08
CA TYR A 53 8.52 11.50 8.01
C TYR A 53 8.79 12.68 8.93
N PHE A 54 9.24 12.44 10.17
CA PHE A 54 9.65 13.51 11.07
C PHE A 54 10.75 14.38 10.46
N ALA A 55 11.78 13.76 9.87
CA ALA A 55 12.84 14.47 9.16
C ALA A 55 12.32 15.16 7.89
N SER A 56 11.31 14.62 7.21
CA SER A 56 10.70 15.19 6.01
C SER A 56 10.04 16.55 6.27
N TYR A 57 9.45 16.76 7.45
CA TYR A 57 8.94 18.07 7.86
C TYR A 57 10.03 19.14 7.94
N SER A 58 11.31 18.74 8.03
CA SER A 58 12.46 19.66 8.01
C SER A 58 12.98 20.01 6.61
N GLY A 59 12.37 19.46 5.54
CA GLY A 59 12.50 19.96 4.17
C GLY A 59 13.32 19.12 3.18
N ASP A 60 13.85 17.96 3.56
CA ASP A 60 14.68 17.13 2.67
C ASP A 60 14.43 15.64 2.88
N ALA A 61 13.38 15.11 2.24
CA ALA A 61 13.10 13.68 2.23
C ALA A 61 13.37 13.11 0.86
N ASP A 62 14.37 12.23 0.77
CA ASP A 62 14.57 11.44 -0.44
C ASP A 62 13.39 10.48 -0.60
N SER A 63 12.48 10.82 -1.52
CA SER A 63 11.31 10.02 -1.85
C SER A 63 11.65 8.58 -2.22
N SER A 64 12.89 8.31 -2.69
CA SER A 64 13.35 6.96 -2.99
C SER A 64 13.61 6.12 -1.74
N ILE A 65 14.18 6.71 -0.68
CA ILE A 65 14.42 6.03 0.61
C ILE A 65 13.09 5.70 1.29
N VAL A 66 12.11 6.61 1.23
CA VAL A 66 10.76 6.37 1.77
C VAL A 66 10.09 5.21 1.02
N ARG A 67 10.13 5.21 -0.32
CA ARG A 67 9.59 4.10 -1.13
C ARG A 67 10.25 2.76 -0.81
N GLU A 68 11.58 2.73 -0.73
CA GLU A 68 12.35 1.52 -0.39
C GLU A 68 12.01 1.01 1.01
N THR A 69 11.89 1.91 1.99
CA THR A 69 11.55 1.54 3.38
C THR A 69 10.14 0.95 3.46
N TRP A 70 9.18 1.51 2.71
CA TRP A 70 7.85 0.95 2.54
C TRP A 70 7.88 -0.45 1.92
N ALA A 71 8.66 -0.66 0.86
CA ALA A 71 8.81 -1.97 0.23
C ALA A 71 9.33 -3.01 1.24
N ARG A 72 10.37 -2.68 2.01
CA ARG A 72 10.92 -3.56 3.05
C ARG A 72 9.92 -3.88 4.16
N LEU A 73 9.13 -2.89 4.59
CA LEU A 73 8.07 -3.11 5.57
C LEU A 73 7.03 -4.10 5.06
N ILE A 74 6.59 -3.94 3.80
CA ILE A 74 5.60 -4.82 3.18
C ILE A 74 6.18 -6.22 2.96
N ASP A 75 7.41 -6.36 2.47
CA ASP A 75 8.07 -7.66 2.30
C ASP A 75 8.25 -8.40 3.63
N GLN A 76 8.60 -7.67 4.70
CA GLN A 76 8.64 -8.22 6.04
C GLN A 76 7.26 -8.72 6.50
N ALA A 77 6.19 -7.96 6.26
CA ALA A 77 4.84 -8.37 6.63
C ALA A 77 4.37 -9.60 5.81
N LEU A 78 4.63 -9.58 4.51
CA LEU A 78 4.34 -10.67 3.57
C LEU A 78 5.06 -11.97 3.96
N SER A 79 6.31 -11.89 4.42
CA SER A 79 7.08 -13.08 4.86
C SER A 79 6.61 -13.64 6.22
N ARG A 80 6.01 -12.80 7.07
CA ARG A 80 5.53 -13.20 8.41
C ARG A 80 4.12 -13.78 8.40
N GLY A 81 3.22 -13.21 7.59
CA GLY A 81 1.80 -13.55 7.65
C GLY A 81 1.04 -13.37 6.34
N GLY A 82 1.73 -13.31 5.19
CA GLY A 82 1.09 -13.23 3.89
C GLY A 82 0.43 -11.88 3.60
N VAL A 83 -0.48 -11.87 2.63
CA VAL A 83 -1.18 -10.66 2.17
C VAL A 83 -2.07 -10.07 3.25
N VAL A 84 -2.69 -10.91 4.09
CA VAL A 84 -3.52 -10.44 5.21
C VAL A 84 -2.72 -9.60 6.21
N GLU A 85 -1.51 -10.05 6.59
CA GLU A 85 -0.64 -9.29 7.48
C GLU A 85 -0.13 -8.01 6.81
N ALA A 86 0.29 -8.09 5.55
CA ALA A 86 0.72 -6.92 4.79
C ALA A 86 -0.38 -5.85 4.65
N CYS A 87 -1.62 -6.28 4.40
CA CYS A 87 -2.78 -5.39 4.39
C CYS A 87 -3.04 -4.77 5.77
N SER A 88 -2.87 -5.54 6.85
CA SER A 88 -3.06 -5.04 8.22
C SER A 88 -2.01 -4.01 8.61
N VAL A 89 -0.74 -4.26 8.26
CA VAL A 89 0.37 -3.31 8.42
C VAL A 89 0.12 -2.04 7.61
N LEU A 90 -0.26 -2.15 6.33
CA LEU A 90 -0.58 -1.01 5.48
C LEU A 90 -1.70 -0.14 6.08
N LYS A 91 -2.79 -0.77 6.56
CA LYS A 91 -3.90 -0.07 7.21
C LYS A 91 -3.41 0.72 8.43
N ARG A 92 -2.67 0.05 9.31
CA ARG A 92 -2.17 0.64 10.56
C ARG A 92 -1.23 1.80 10.26
N VAL A 93 -0.11 1.54 9.58
CA VAL A 93 0.97 2.50 9.36
C VAL A 93 0.56 3.59 8.38
N GLY A 94 -0.12 3.23 7.29
CA GLY A 94 -0.57 4.17 6.28
C GLY A 94 -1.53 5.23 6.83
N SER A 95 -2.43 4.86 7.74
CA SER A 95 -3.36 5.80 8.37
C SER A 95 -2.67 6.88 9.21
N TYR A 96 -1.57 6.56 9.88
CA TYR A 96 -0.79 7.56 10.61
C TYR A 96 -0.02 8.49 9.66
N MET A 97 0.41 7.97 8.51
CA MET A 97 1.29 8.64 7.57
C MET A 97 0.58 9.39 6.46
N TYR A 98 -0.74 9.23 6.34
CA TYR A 98 -1.55 9.91 5.34
C TYR A 98 -1.92 11.34 5.81
N PRO A 99 -1.32 12.40 5.21
CA PRO A 99 -1.57 13.79 5.60
C PRO A 99 -2.87 14.36 5.03
N GLY A 100 -3.57 13.63 4.13
CA GLY A 100 -4.79 14.07 3.46
C GLY A 100 -4.61 14.47 1.99
N ASP A 101 -3.39 14.72 1.53
CA ASP A 101 -3.09 15.11 0.13
C ASP A 101 -2.44 13.99 -0.71
N GLY A 102 -2.10 12.86 -0.09
CA GLY A 102 -1.49 11.71 -0.76
C GLY A 102 -0.03 11.89 -1.18
N ALA A 103 0.62 13.03 -0.89
CA ALA A 103 1.99 13.30 -1.34
C ALA A 103 3.06 12.47 -0.61
N LEU A 104 2.72 12.02 0.62
CA LEU A 104 3.66 11.36 1.52
C LEU A 104 3.59 9.83 1.47
N LEU A 105 2.47 9.25 1.04
CA LEU A 105 2.29 7.80 0.95
C LEU A 105 2.48 7.35 -0.51
N PRO A 106 3.48 6.51 -0.85
CA PRO A 106 3.72 6.08 -2.23
C PRO A 106 2.70 5.03 -2.68
N LEU A 107 1.45 5.46 -2.88
CA LEU A 107 0.29 4.61 -3.15
C LEU A 107 0.45 3.77 -4.41
N ASP A 108 1.00 4.33 -5.49
CA ASP A 108 1.25 3.64 -6.74
C ASP A 108 2.18 2.44 -6.58
N THR A 109 3.28 2.65 -5.87
CA THR A 109 4.29 1.65 -5.59
C THR A 109 3.73 0.56 -4.68
N LEU A 110 3.07 0.96 -3.58
CA LEU A 110 2.46 0.05 -2.62
C LEU A 110 1.33 -0.79 -3.23
N CYS A 111 0.44 -0.16 -3.99
CA CYS A 111 -0.66 -0.82 -4.68
C CYS A 111 -0.12 -1.88 -5.65
N LEU A 112 0.82 -1.50 -6.53
CA LEU A 112 1.37 -2.43 -7.52
C LEU A 112 2.11 -3.58 -6.86
N HIS A 113 2.90 -3.31 -5.82
CA HIS A 113 3.66 -4.32 -5.08
C HIS A 113 2.75 -5.36 -4.45
N LEU A 114 1.71 -4.92 -3.73
CA LEU A 114 0.74 -5.81 -3.10
C LEU A 114 -0.08 -6.61 -4.11
N GLU A 115 -0.51 -6.00 -5.21
CA GLU A 115 -1.32 -6.69 -6.23
C GLU A 115 -0.52 -7.77 -6.96
N LYS A 116 0.77 -7.52 -7.23
CA LYS A 116 1.69 -8.54 -7.76
C LYS A 116 1.91 -9.66 -6.74
N ALA A 117 2.26 -9.30 -5.50
CA ALA A 117 2.52 -10.24 -4.42
C ALA A 117 1.31 -11.15 -4.12
N ALA A 118 0.10 -10.60 -4.23
CA ALA A 118 -1.14 -11.36 -4.08
C ALA A 118 -1.42 -12.27 -5.26
N LEU A 119 -1.22 -11.80 -6.50
CA LEU A 119 -1.37 -12.63 -7.68
C LEU A 119 -0.41 -13.82 -7.66
N GLU A 120 0.87 -13.59 -7.37
CA GLU A 120 1.89 -14.65 -7.31
C GLU A 120 1.55 -15.71 -6.25
N ARG A 121 1.09 -15.28 -5.07
CA ARG A 121 0.70 -16.20 -3.98
C ARG A 121 -0.58 -16.99 -4.31
N LEU A 122 -1.53 -16.35 -5.01
CA LEU A 122 -2.74 -17.00 -5.49
C LEU A 122 -2.44 -18.04 -6.58
N GLU A 123 -1.62 -17.68 -7.57
CA GLU A 123 -1.24 -18.56 -8.69
C GLU A 123 -0.38 -19.75 -8.23
N SER A 124 0.47 -19.53 -7.23
CA SER A 124 1.25 -20.61 -6.61
C SER A 124 0.46 -21.46 -5.61
N GLY A 125 -0.77 -21.07 -5.25
CA GLY A 125 -1.61 -21.75 -4.28
C GLY A 125 -1.11 -21.65 -2.84
N VAL A 126 -0.19 -20.73 -2.54
CA VAL A 126 0.38 -20.51 -1.20
C VAL A 126 -0.63 -19.84 -0.28
N GLU A 127 -1.46 -18.94 -0.81
CA GLU A 127 -2.42 -18.17 -0.04
C GLU A 127 -3.69 -17.94 -0.87
N THR A 128 -4.87 -18.11 -0.25
CA THR A 128 -6.13 -17.66 -0.85
C THR A 128 -6.28 -16.17 -0.57
N VAL A 129 -6.13 -15.34 -1.60
CA VAL A 129 -6.22 -13.88 -1.45
C VAL A 129 -7.53 -13.37 -2.05
N GLY A 130 -8.31 -12.65 -1.26
CA GLY A 130 -9.53 -12.01 -1.71
C GLY A 130 -9.26 -10.90 -2.72
N ASP A 131 -10.24 -10.66 -3.60
CA ASP A 131 -10.20 -9.54 -4.55
C ASP A 131 -10.39 -8.18 -3.85
N GLU A 132 -10.93 -8.17 -2.62
CA GLU A 132 -11.26 -6.94 -1.88
C GLU A 132 -10.18 -6.50 -0.88
N ASP A 133 -9.25 -7.39 -0.53
CA ASP A 133 -8.36 -7.22 0.62
C ASP A 133 -7.44 -5.99 0.46
N ILE A 134 -6.82 -5.86 -0.71
CA ILE A 134 -5.88 -4.78 -1.02
C ILE A 134 -6.61 -3.46 -1.19
N ALA A 135 -7.72 -3.43 -1.95
CA ALA A 135 -8.52 -2.24 -2.15
C ALA A 135 -9.02 -1.64 -0.82
N ARG A 136 -9.54 -2.49 0.09
CA ARG A 136 -9.96 -2.05 1.42
C ARG A 136 -8.77 -1.61 2.29
N ALA A 137 -7.60 -2.24 2.15
CA ALA A 137 -6.41 -1.82 2.86
C ALA A 137 -5.92 -0.44 2.43
N LEU A 138 -5.90 -0.17 1.12
CA LEU A 138 -5.54 1.14 0.57
C LEU A 138 -6.54 2.22 0.99
N LEU A 139 -7.85 1.95 0.92
CA LEU A 139 -8.87 2.89 1.39
C LEU A 139 -8.70 3.23 2.87
N ALA A 140 -8.48 2.23 3.73
CA ALA A 140 -8.26 2.46 5.15
C ALA A 140 -6.94 3.19 5.44
N ALA A 141 -5.86 2.89 4.71
CA ALA A 141 -4.60 3.64 4.79
C ALA A 141 -4.80 5.12 4.41
N CYS A 142 -5.69 5.40 3.44
CA CYS A 142 -6.08 6.75 3.05
C CYS A 142 -7.22 7.35 3.88
N LYS A 143 -7.54 6.81 5.07
CA LYS A 143 -8.63 7.28 5.95
C LYS A 143 -9.99 7.38 5.23
N GLY A 144 -10.26 6.48 4.29
CA GLY A 144 -11.46 6.47 3.47
C GLY A 144 -11.45 7.45 2.29
N ALA A 145 -10.33 8.15 2.02
CA ALA A 145 -10.23 9.00 0.84
C ALA A 145 -10.20 8.12 -0.42
N ILE A 146 -11.29 8.19 -1.18
CA ILE A 146 -11.52 7.37 -2.38
C ILE A 146 -10.71 7.89 -3.56
N GLU A 147 -10.65 9.22 -3.72
CA GLU A 147 -9.99 9.88 -4.87
C GLU A 147 -8.51 9.44 -5.05
N PRO A 148 -7.64 9.47 -4.03
CA PRO A 148 -6.26 9.02 -4.18
C PRO A 148 -6.14 7.58 -4.62
N VAL A 149 -6.92 6.67 -4.01
CA VAL A 149 -6.88 5.23 -4.31
C VAL A 149 -7.36 4.97 -5.74
N LEU A 150 -8.44 5.63 -6.16
CA LEU A 150 -8.98 5.48 -7.51
C LEU A 150 -8.01 6.04 -8.57
N ASN A 151 -7.40 7.19 -8.30
CA ASN A 151 -6.39 7.78 -9.18
C ASN A 151 -5.17 6.88 -9.34
N THR A 152 -4.73 6.23 -8.25
CA THR A 152 -3.66 5.24 -8.30
C THR A 152 -4.01 4.08 -9.23
N TYR A 153 -5.20 3.48 -9.09
CA TYR A 153 -5.61 2.41 -9.99
C TYR A 153 -5.76 2.88 -11.44
N ASP A 154 -6.27 4.09 -11.69
CA ASP A 154 -6.37 4.68 -13.05
C ASP A 154 -5.00 4.83 -13.70
N GLN A 155 -4.01 5.32 -12.95
CA GLN A 155 -2.62 5.44 -13.41
C GLN A 155 -2.00 4.08 -13.73
N LEU A 156 -2.18 3.09 -12.85
CA LEU A 156 -1.67 1.73 -13.07
C LEU A 156 -2.32 1.06 -14.29
N LEU A 157 -3.63 1.20 -14.45
CA LEU A 157 -4.39 0.64 -15.58
C LEU A 157 -4.09 1.35 -16.90
N SER A 158 -3.78 2.65 -16.87
CA SER A 158 -3.40 3.43 -18.04
C SER A 158 -1.96 3.19 -18.48
N ASN A 159 -1.10 2.68 -17.59
CA ASN A 159 0.29 2.39 -17.90
C ASN A 159 0.45 1.00 -18.56
N GLY A 160 0.40 0.96 -19.89
CA GLY A 160 0.54 -0.26 -20.68
C GLY A 160 1.87 -1.01 -20.49
N ALA A 161 2.92 -0.37 -19.99
CA ALA A 161 4.20 -1.01 -19.70
C ALA A 161 4.16 -1.85 -18.41
N ILE A 162 3.26 -1.52 -17.47
CA ILE A 162 3.09 -2.23 -16.19
C ILE A 162 2.20 -3.47 -16.36
N LEU A 163 1.40 -3.54 -17.42
CA LEU A 163 0.34 -4.54 -17.62
C LEU A 163 0.53 -5.45 -18.86
N PRO A 164 1.61 -6.24 -18.96
CA PRO A 164 1.66 -7.32 -19.95
C PRO A 164 0.80 -8.52 -19.51
N SER A 165 0.58 -8.71 -18.20
CA SER A 165 -0.19 -9.86 -17.67
C SER A 165 -1.70 -9.58 -17.65
N PRO A 166 -2.51 -10.36 -18.38
CA PRO A 166 -3.97 -10.22 -18.35
C PRO A 166 -4.55 -10.54 -16.96
N ASN A 167 -3.91 -11.43 -16.19
CA ASN A 167 -4.36 -11.81 -14.85
C ASN A 167 -4.18 -10.64 -13.86
N LEU A 168 -3.05 -9.95 -13.92
CA LEU A 168 -2.82 -8.75 -13.10
C LEU A 168 -3.84 -7.66 -13.45
N ARG A 169 -4.12 -7.46 -14.75
CA ARG A 169 -5.14 -6.51 -15.19
C ARG A 169 -6.52 -6.83 -14.63
N LEU A 170 -6.92 -8.10 -14.70
CA LEU A 170 -8.20 -8.55 -14.18
C LEU A 170 -8.29 -8.32 -12.66
N ARG A 171 -7.23 -8.65 -11.92
CA ARG A 171 -7.16 -8.43 -10.48
C ARG A 171 -7.31 -6.94 -10.13
N LEU A 172 -6.55 -6.05 -10.78
CA LEU A 172 -6.69 -4.61 -10.58
C LEU A 172 -8.12 -4.11 -10.86
N LEU A 173 -8.76 -4.60 -11.92
CA LEU A 173 -10.14 -4.23 -12.24
C LEU A 173 -11.13 -4.68 -11.16
N ARG A 174 -10.91 -5.84 -10.55
CA ARG A 174 -11.74 -6.32 -9.42
C ARG A 174 -11.51 -5.46 -8.18
N SER A 175 -10.28 -5.08 -7.87
CA SER A 175 -9.97 -4.13 -6.81
C SER A 175 -10.63 -2.76 -7.05
N VAL A 176 -10.61 -2.25 -8.29
CA VAL A 176 -11.31 -1.01 -8.68
C VAL A 176 -12.81 -1.11 -8.47
N LEU A 177 -13.43 -2.26 -8.80
CA LEU A 177 -14.86 -2.47 -8.58
C LEU A 177 -15.23 -2.32 -7.08
N VAL A 178 -14.35 -2.78 -6.18
CA VAL A 178 -14.53 -2.61 -4.73
C VAL A 178 -14.48 -1.14 -4.35
N VAL A 179 -13.49 -0.39 -4.83
CA VAL A 179 -13.37 1.06 -4.57
C VAL A 179 -14.60 1.83 -5.07
N ILE A 180 -15.10 1.50 -6.27
CA ILE A 180 -16.30 2.13 -6.84
C ILE A 180 -17.55 1.80 -6.02
N ARG A 181 -17.68 0.57 -5.51
CA ARG A 181 -18.80 0.18 -4.65
C ARG A 181 -18.79 0.95 -3.33
N GLU A 182 -17.64 1.06 -2.68
CA GLU A 182 -17.47 1.87 -1.46
C GLU A 182 -17.80 3.35 -1.72
N TRP A 183 -17.37 3.87 -2.89
CA TRP A 183 -17.74 5.22 -3.30
C TRP A 183 -19.23 5.42 -3.48
N ALA A 184 -19.88 4.52 -4.22
CA ALA A 184 -21.32 4.55 -4.42
C ALA A 184 -22.05 4.61 -3.07
N MET A 185 -21.69 3.73 -2.12
CA MET A 185 -22.27 3.70 -0.77
C MET A 185 -22.05 5.02 0.00
N SER A 186 -20.87 5.65 -0.13
CA SER A 186 -20.57 6.94 0.51
C SER A 186 -21.40 8.11 -0.07
N VAL A 187 -21.65 8.09 -1.38
CA VAL A 187 -22.41 9.13 -2.09
C VAL A 187 -23.91 9.01 -1.81
N PHE A 188 -24.44 7.79 -1.77
CA PHE A 188 -25.86 7.57 -1.46
C PHE A 188 -26.23 7.89 0.00
N GLY A 189 -25.25 8.07 0.88
CA GLY A 189 -25.46 8.46 2.28
C GLY A 189 -25.49 9.97 2.55
N THR A 190 -25.25 10.84 1.55
CA THR A 190 -25.14 12.29 1.77
C THR A 190 -25.90 13.10 0.70
N GLU A 191 -26.77 14.05 1.13
CA GLU A 191 -27.52 14.95 0.23
C GLU A 191 -26.60 15.90 -0.59
N ASP A 192 -25.31 15.98 -0.24
CA ASP A 192 -24.30 16.85 -0.88
C ASP A 192 -23.50 16.18 -2.02
N GLY A 193 -23.78 14.92 -2.36
CA GLY A 193 -22.98 14.09 -3.29
C GLY A 193 -22.89 14.59 -4.75
N TYR A 194 -23.69 15.58 -5.14
CA TYR A 194 -23.79 16.02 -6.54
C TYR A 194 -22.73 17.06 -6.95
N LYS A 195 -22.03 17.71 -6.01
CA LYS A 195 -21.07 18.80 -6.33
C LYS A 195 -19.65 18.34 -6.66
N CYS A 196 -19.19 17.19 -6.15
CA CYS A 196 -17.90 16.58 -6.53
C CYS A 196 -17.98 15.68 -7.79
N SER A 197 -19.17 15.55 -8.39
CA SER A 197 -19.49 14.56 -9.42
C SER A 197 -18.77 14.74 -10.78
N TRP A 198 -18.11 15.86 -11.06
CA TRP A 198 -17.63 16.19 -12.41
C TRP A 198 -16.16 15.90 -12.69
N ARG A 199 -15.34 15.51 -11.70
CA ARG A 199 -13.92 15.21 -11.91
C ARG A 199 -13.60 13.75 -12.31
N PHE A 200 -14.56 12.84 -12.27
CA PHE A 200 -14.34 11.38 -12.46
C PHE A 200 -14.53 10.85 -13.89
N ILE A 201 -14.15 11.63 -14.92
CA ILE A 201 -14.51 11.33 -16.32
C ILE A 201 -13.76 10.13 -16.95
N ASN A 202 -12.64 9.66 -16.40
CA ASN A 202 -11.86 8.60 -17.08
C ASN A 202 -12.42 7.18 -16.94
N ILE A 203 -12.86 6.76 -15.74
CA ILE A 203 -13.39 5.40 -15.56
C ILE A 203 -14.75 5.23 -16.26
N ARG A 204 -15.53 6.30 -16.41
CA ARG A 204 -16.77 6.30 -17.20
C ARG A 204 -16.50 5.94 -18.67
N ARG A 205 -15.35 6.33 -19.22
CA ARG A 205 -14.96 5.99 -20.60
C ARG A 205 -14.63 4.51 -20.77
N ILE A 206 -14.03 3.87 -19.75
CA ILE A 206 -13.74 2.43 -19.75
C ILE A 206 -15.02 1.60 -19.59
N ILE A 207 -15.96 2.05 -18.75
CA ILE A 207 -17.23 1.34 -18.53
C ILE A 207 -18.22 1.53 -19.69
N LEU A 208 -18.29 2.72 -20.30
CA LEU A 208 -19.25 3.02 -21.39
C LEU A 208 -18.74 2.65 -22.79
N SER A 209 -17.45 2.35 -22.98
CA SER A 209 -16.94 1.88 -24.28
C SER A 209 -17.22 0.39 -24.55
N GLY A 210 -17.72 -0.35 -23.55
CA GLY A 210 -18.18 -1.74 -23.69
C GLY A 210 -19.63 -1.92 -24.14
N THR A 211 -20.42 -0.83 -24.24
CA THR A 211 -21.83 -0.88 -24.65
C THR A 211 -22.05 -0.22 -26.00
N ASN A 212 -21.45 -0.75 -27.07
CA ASN A 212 -21.99 -0.56 -28.41
C ASN A 212 -23.06 -1.64 -28.66
N CYS A 213 -24.20 -1.51 -27.98
CA CYS A 213 -25.42 -2.16 -28.45
C CYS A 213 -25.97 -1.32 -29.61
N SER A 214 -25.90 -1.90 -30.79
CA SER A 214 -26.54 -1.44 -32.02
C SER A 214 -28.02 -1.11 -31.79
N HIS A 215 -28.37 0.16 -31.92
CA HIS A 215 -29.73 0.57 -32.24
C HIS A 215 -29.71 1.22 -33.62
N GLN A 216 -30.05 0.39 -34.59
CA GLN A 216 -30.47 0.81 -35.92
C GLN A 216 -31.90 1.34 -35.78
N PRO A 217 -32.20 2.61 -36.10
CA PRO A 217 -33.57 3.06 -36.16
C PRO A 217 -34.23 2.43 -37.39
N ARG A 218 -35.25 1.60 -37.16
CA ARG A 218 -36.26 1.31 -38.18
C ARG A 218 -37.24 2.46 -38.15
N ASP A 219 -37.16 3.32 -39.15
CA ASP A 219 -38.28 4.18 -39.50
C ASP A 219 -38.77 3.79 -40.89
N SER A 220 -40.10 3.84 -41.01
CA SER A 220 -40.95 3.31 -42.07
C SER A 220 -41.03 4.24 -43.27
#